data_AF-A0A482X137-F1
#
_entry.id   AF-A0A482X137-F1
#
_cell.length_a   1.000
_cell.length_b   1.000
_cell.length_c   1.000
_cell.angle_alpha   90.00
_cell.angle_beta   90.00
_cell.angle_gamma   90.00
#
_symmetry.space_group_name_H-M   'P 1'
#
loop_
_entity.id
_entity.type
_entity.pdbx_description
1 polymer ?
#
loop_
_entity_poly.entity_id
_entity_poly.type
_entity_poly.pdbx_seq_one_letter_code
_entity_poly.pdbx_strand_id
1 'polypeptide(L)'
;MTEKGEEGSASWSQHSLFTSLTTALAISSQQASSDKKHSCRNCGKVYALASSLYTHEKYQCGKEPQFKCPYCPHKTKLKGNLKAHIGFKHSNMPRDF
;
A
#
# COMPACT_ATOMS: atom_id res chain seq x y z
N MET A 1 34.92 -20.94 54.94
CA MET A 1 35.53 -19.74 54.32
C MET A 1 35.15 -19.79 52.83
N THR A 2 34.13 -19.04 52.40
CA THR A 2 34.25 -17.73 51.70
C THR A 2 34.97 -17.91 50.35
N GLU A 3 34.53 -17.40 49.21
CA GLU A 3 33.41 -16.58 48.75
C GLU A 3 33.45 -16.58 47.20
N LYS A 4 32.47 -15.94 46.56
CA LYS A 4 32.23 -15.68 45.13
C LYS A 4 33.47 -15.17 44.35
N GLY A 5 33.54 -15.17 43.02
CA GLY A 5 32.52 -15.39 41.99
C GLY A 5 33.12 -15.32 40.59
N GLU A 6 32.42 -15.91 39.62
CA GLU A 6 32.83 -15.96 38.21
C GLU A 6 32.40 -14.69 37.46
N GLU A 7 33.41 -14.08 36.85
CA GLU A 7 33.36 -13.02 35.85
C GLU A 7 32.85 -13.52 34.49
N GLY A 8 31.95 -12.76 33.89
CA GLY A 8 31.28 -13.12 32.63
C GLY A 8 32.21 -13.17 31.43
N SER A 9 31.86 -13.98 30.44
CA SER A 9 32.47 -13.92 29.11
C SER A 9 31.41 -14.22 28.05
N ALA A 10 31.19 -13.24 27.18
CA ALA A 10 30.25 -13.28 26.07
C ALA A 10 30.59 -14.40 25.07
N SER A 11 29.53 -14.94 24.48
CA SER A 11 29.51 -16.11 23.62
C SER A 11 28.82 -15.74 22.29
N TRP A 12 29.05 -16.31 21.10
CA TRP A 12 29.89 -17.39 20.59
C TRP A 12 30.34 -17.03 19.15
N SER A 13 31.43 -17.67 18.72
CA SER A 13 32.17 -17.50 17.46
C SER A 13 31.46 -17.95 16.16
N GLN A 14 31.75 -17.21 15.06
CA GLN A 14 32.31 -17.62 13.75
C GLN A 14 31.63 -18.76 12.94
N HIS A 15 31.45 -18.68 11.61
CA HIS A 15 32.51 -18.91 10.61
C HIS A 15 32.15 -18.41 9.19
N SER A 16 33.17 -17.89 8.50
CA SER A 16 33.27 -17.43 7.10
C SER A 16 33.43 -18.64 6.13
N LEU A 17 32.95 -18.70 4.87
CA LEU A 17 33.45 -18.08 3.63
C LEU A 17 32.65 -18.66 2.44
N PHE A 18 32.25 -17.90 1.41
CA PHE A 18 32.21 -18.39 0.01
C PHE A 18 32.24 -17.22 -1.02
N THR A 19 33.42 -17.06 -1.63
CA THR A 19 33.73 -16.57 -3.00
C THR A 19 33.14 -15.27 -3.55
N SER A 20 34.04 -14.30 -3.76
CA SER A 20 33.88 -13.11 -4.61
C SER A 20 33.62 -13.43 -6.08
N LEU A 21 32.63 -12.76 -6.70
CA LEU A 21 32.72 -12.33 -8.09
C LEU A 21 31.92 -11.03 -8.29
N THR A 22 32.55 -10.05 -8.92
CA THR A 22 32.07 -8.70 -9.17
C THR A 22 31.00 -8.67 -10.26
N THR A 23 29.92 -7.92 -10.03
CA THR A 23 29.24 -7.17 -11.09
C THR A 23 28.52 -5.98 -10.45
N ALA A 24 29.15 -4.81 -10.53
CA ALA A 24 28.44 -3.56 -10.29
C ALA A 24 27.35 -3.45 -11.36
N LEU A 25 26.11 -3.75 -11.00
CA LEU A 25 24.97 -3.50 -11.88
C LEU A 25 24.61 -2.01 -11.75
N ALA A 26 25.30 -1.19 -12.54
CA ALA A 26 24.77 0.10 -12.95
C ALA A 26 23.53 -0.18 -13.80
N ILE A 27 22.35 -0.23 -13.16
CA ILE A 27 21.07 -0.25 -13.87
C ILE A 27 20.90 1.17 -14.45
N SER A 28 21.49 1.37 -15.62
CA SER A 28 21.25 2.53 -16.44
C SER A 28 19.83 2.46 -17.01
N SER A 29 19.16 3.60 -16.90
CA SER A 29 18.07 4.02 -17.79
C SER A 29 16.72 3.33 -17.56
N GLN A 30 15.98 3.91 -16.61
CA GLN A 30 14.61 4.39 -16.80
C GLN A 30 14.01 4.02 -18.17
N GLN A 31 13.42 2.83 -18.26
CA GLN A 31 12.38 2.61 -19.25
C GLN A 31 11.20 3.46 -18.78
N ALA A 32 11.13 4.71 -19.26
CA ALA A 32 9.90 5.48 -19.20
C ALA A 32 8.88 4.73 -20.05
N SER A 33 8.19 3.74 -19.45
CA SER A 33 6.89 3.33 -19.96
C SER A 33 6.12 4.63 -20.10
N SER A 34 5.74 4.96 -21.32
CA SER A 34 4.87 6.09 -21.57
C SER A 34 3.54 5.74 -20.89
N ASP A 35 3.46 6.00 -19.59
CA ASP A 35 2.26 5.93 -18.78
C ASP A 35 1.36 6.99 -19.40
N LYS A 36 0.55 6.54 -20.37
CA LYS A 36 -0.49 7.37 -20.98
C LYS A 36 -1.46 7.66 -19.87
N LYS A 37 -1.17 8.74 -19.15
CA LYS A 37 -2.00 9.30 -18.09
C LYS A 37 -3.39 9.55 -18.66
N HIS A 38 -4.38 8.89 -18.10
CA HIS A 38 -5.77 8.95 -18.53
C HIS A 38 -6.48 10.03 -17.70
N SER A 39 -6.69 11.20 -18.29
CA SER A 39 -7.34 12.34 -17.63
C SER A 39 -8.83 12.42 -17.93
N CYS A 40 -9.63 12.68 -16.90
CA CYS A 40 -11.04 13.00 -17.07
C CYS A 40 -11.19 14.41 -17.60
N ARG A 41 -11.89 14.57 -18.72
CA ARG A 41 -12.13 15.89 -19.33
C ARG A 41 -13.03 16.79 -18.48
N ASN A 42 -13.91 16.20 -17.67
CA ASN A 42 -14.90 16.96 -16.90
C ASN A 42 -14.37 17.50 -15.56
N CYS A 43 -13.40 16.83 -14.95
CA CYS A 43 -12.88 17.23 -13.63
C CYS A 43 -11.35 17.28 -13.54
N GLY A 44 -10.63 16.95 -14.62
CA GLY A 44 -9.16 17.01 -14.68
C GLY A 44 -8.43 15.91 -13.92
N LYS A 45 -9.12 14.98 -13.23
CA LYS A 45 -8.46 13.90 -12.50
C LYS A 45 -7.71 12.96 -13.44
N VAL A 46 -6.48 12.61 -13.04
CA VAL A 46 -5.59 11.73 -13.81
C VAL A 46 -5.54 10.36 -13.19
N TYR A 47 -5.60 9.34 -14.04
CA TYR A 47 -5.55 7.93 -13.68
C TYR A 47 -4.42 7.25 -14.46
N ALA A 48 -3.73 6.31 -13.81
CA ALA A 48 -2.70 5.49 -14.46
C ALA A 48 -3.31 4.47 -15.44
N LEU A 49 -4.59 4.10 -15.25
CA LEU A 49 -5.26 3.07 -16.04
C LEU A 49 -6.52 3.61 -16.72
N ALA A 50 -6.74 3.20 -17.97
CA ALA A 50 -7.95 3.53 -18.73
C ALA A 50 -9.24 3.02 -18.04
N SER A 51 -9.19 1.83 -17.44
CA SER A 51 -10.32 1.22 -16.71
C SER A 51 -10.72 2.05 -15.49
N SER A 52 -9.73 2.62 -14.78
CA SER A 52 -9.95 3.53 -13.66
C SER A 52 -10.58 4.84 -14.12
N LEU A 53 -10.11 5.41 -15.24
CA LEU A 53 -10.73 6.58 -15.86
C LEU A 53 -12.17 6.28 -16.26
N TYR A 54 -12.43 5.17 -16.97
CA TYR A 54 -13.78 4.78 -17.38
C TYR A 54 -14.74 4.66 -16.19
N THR A 55 -14.31 3.98 -15.13
CA THR A 55 -15.11 3.83 -13.90
C THR A 55 -15.34 5.18 -13.24
N HIS A 56 -14.33 6.05 -13.23
CA HIS A 56 -14.46 7.41 -12.74
C HIS A 56 -15.49 8.21 -13.53
N GLU A 57 -15.37 8.27 -14.86
CA GLU A 57 -16.29 9.03 -15.71
C GLU A 57 -17.72 8.54 -15.58
N LYS A 58 -17.91 7.21 -15.58
CA LYS A 58 -19.24 6.60 -15.53
C LYS A 58 -19.92 6.71 -14.17
N TYR A 59 -19.18 6.62 -13.07
CA TYR A 59 -19.79 6.43 -11.74
C TYR A 59 -19.35 7.44 -10.66
N GLN A 60 -18.32 8.25 -10.91
CA GLN A 60 -17.76 9.14 -9.88
C GLN A 60 -17.71 10.61 -10.30
N CYS A 61 -17.51 10.89 -11.58
CA CYS A 61 -17.42 12.24 -12.12
C CYS A 61 -18.80 12.90 -12.07
N GLY A 62 -18.88 14.07 -11.43
CA GLY A 62 -20.14 14.79 -11.23
C GLY A 62 -21.16 14.10 -10.32
N LYS A 63 -20.87 12.89 -9.82
CA LYS A 63 -21.78 12.14 -8.93
C LYS A 63 -21.44 12.38 -7.46
N GLU A 64 -22.49 12.60 -6.68
CA GLU A 64 -22.39 12.70 -5.23
C GLU A 64 -22.15 11.32 -4.58
N PRO A 65 -21.45 11.28 -3.44
CA PRO A 65 -21.20 10.02 -2.75
C PRO A 65 -22.50 9.47 -2.15
N GLN A 66 -23.08 8.44 -2.79
CA GLN A 66 -24.33 7.83 -2.35
C GLN A 66 -24.16 6.80 -1.23
N PHE A 67 -22.98 6.19 -1.09
CA PHE A 67 -22.77 5.07 -0.18
C PHE A 67 -22.30 5.58 1.18
N LYS A 68 -23.24 5.69 2.12
CA LYS A 68 -22.98 6.14 3.49
C LYS A 68 -22.43 4.99 4.35
N CYS A 69 -21.45 5.29 5.19
CA CYS A 69 -21.01 4.37 6.23
C CYS A 69 -22.08 4.25 7.33
N PRO A 70 -22.44 3.04 7.77
CA PRO A 70 -23.38 2.87 8.88
C PRO A 70 -22.78 3.30 10.23
N TYR A 71 -21.45 3.32 10.36
CA TYR A 71 -20.76 3.55 11.62
C TYR A 71 -20.23 4.98 11.79
N CYS A 72 -20.23 5.80 10.73
CA CYS A 72 -19.69 7.16 10.78
C CYS A 72 -20.30 8.04 9.68
N PRO A 73 -20.10 9.38 9.69
CA PRO A 73 -20.68 10.27 8.69
C PRO A 73 -20.01 10.18 7.29
N HIS A 74 -19.03 9.30 7.10
CA HIS A 74 -18.30 9.16 5.84
C HIS A 74 -19.20 8.64 4.71
N LYS A 75 -19.04 9.21 3.51
CA LYS A 75 -19.75 8.78 2.30
C LYS A 75 -18.75 8.53 1.17
N THR A 76 -19.00 7.49 0.38
CA THR A 76 -18.18 7.12 -0.77
C THR A 76 -19.02 7.05 -2.05
N LYS A 77 -18.37 7.17 -3.20
CA LYS A 77 -19.02 7.09 -4.52
C LYS A 77 -19.15 5.65 -5.05
N LEU A 78 -18.41 4.70 -4.49
CA LEU A 78 -18.37 3.31 -4.94
C LEU A 78 -18.53 2.35 -3.76
N LYS A 79 -19.30 1.27 -3.95
CA LYS A 79 -19.52 0.22 -2.94
C LYS A 79 -18.21 -0.44 -2.47
N GLY A 80 -17.27 -0.68 -3.40
CA GLY A 80 -15.95 -1.24 -3.08
C GLY A 80 -15.14 -0.36 -2.11
N ASN A 81 -15.21 0.96 -2.29
CA ASN A 81 -14.54 1.91 -1.41
C ASN A 81 -15.18 1.93 -0.02
N LEU A 82 -16.51 1.80 0.08
CA LEU A 82 -17.18 1.66 1.37
C LEU A 82 -16.74 0.39 2.10
N LYS A 83 -16.66 -0.75 1.41
CA LYS A 83 -16.21 -2.02 2.01
C LYS A 83 -14.78 -1.90 2.54
N ALA A 84 -13.88 -1.29 1.77
CA ALA A 84 -12.52 -1.01 2.21
C ALA A 84 -12.51 -0.06 3.42
N HIS A 85 -13.27 1.04 3.36
CA HIS A 85 -13.40 1.99 4.47
C HIS A 85 -13.83 1.29 5.77
N ILE A 86 -14.88 0.47 5.73
CA ILE A 86 -15.34 -0.30 6.89
C ILE A 86 -14.24 -1.25 7.37
N GLY A 87 -13.57 -1.97 6.47
CA GLY A 87 -12.49 -2.88 6.83
C GLY A 87 -11.30 -2.20 7.55
N PHE A 88 -10.94 -0.99 7.15
CA PHE A 88 -9.78 -0.27 7.74
C PHE A 88 -10.14 0.64 8.92
N LYS A 89 -11.33 1.27 8.90
CA LYS A 89 -11.76 2.25 9.92
C LYS A 89 -12.71 1.67 10.96
N HIS A 90 -13.34 0.55 10.65
CA HIS A 90 -14.28 -0.17 11.50
C HIS A 90 -13.93 -1.67 11.51
N SER A 91 -12.64 -1.99 11.60
CA SER A 91 -12.11 -3.36 11.54
C SER A 91 -12.70 -4.30 12.61
N ASN A 92 -13.19 -3.72 13.72
CA ASN A 92 -13.78 -4.44 14.84
C ASN A 92 -15.32 -4.50 14.78
N MET A 93 -15.94 -4.06 13.67
CA MET A 93 -17.41 -4.08 13.51
C MET A 93 -17.85 -5.22 12.59
N PRO A 94 -18.98 -5.88 12.90
CA PRO A 94 -19.48 -6.97 12.09
C PRO A 94 -19.89 -6.46 10.70
N ARG A 95 -19.60 -7.27 9.68
CA ARG A 95 -19.87 -6.96 8.27
C ARG A 95 -21.17 -7.66 7.85
N ASP A 96 -22.26 -7.33 8.51
CA ASP A 96 -23.58 -7.89 8.18
C ASP A 96 -24.26 -7.02 7.10
N PHE A 97 -23.92 -7.27 5.83
CA PHE A 97 -24.59 -6.75 4.63
C PHE A 97 -24.47 -7.71 3.46
#